data_AF-A0ABD4SL83-F1
#
_entry.id   AF-A0ABD4SL83-F1
#
_cell.length_a   1.000
_cell.length_b   1.000
_cell.length_c   1.000
_cell.angle_alpha   90.00
_cell.angle_beta   90.00
_cell.angle_gamma   90.00
#
_symmetry.space_group_name_H-M   'P 1'
#
loop_
_entity.id
_entity.type
_entity.pdbx_description
1 polymer ?
#
loop_
_entity_poly.entity_id
_entity_poly.type
_entity_poly.pdbx_seq_one_letter_code
_entity_poly.pdbx_strand_id
1 'polypeptide(L)' 'MTKYSSELKVQIASDYLYGRDSYNGLSQKYNIAASIIRTWVKAAELNGLESLKVKRTKREYS' A
#
# COMPACT_ATOMS: atom_id res chain seq x y z
N MET A 1 -7.13 -13.66 -6.64
CA MET A 1 -7.69 -12.91 -5.51
C MET A 1 -6.62 -11.97 -4.97
N THR A 2 -6.76 -10.66 -5.17
CA THR A 2 -5.89 -9.68 -4.48
C THR A 2 -6.35 -9.59 -3.04
N LYS A 3 -5.63 -10.27 -2.13
CA LYS A 3 -5.93 -10.37 -0.70
C LYS A 3 -5.98 -8.99 0.01
N TYR A 4 -5.43 -7.95 -0.64
CA TYR A 4 -5.47 -6.56 -0.19
C TYR A 4 -5.75 -5.65 -1.38
N SER A 5 -6.77 -4.79 -1.27
CA SER A 5 -7.07 -3.76 -2.26
C SER A 5 -5.89 -2.80 -2.40
N SER A 6 -5.64 -2.35 -3.63
CA SER A 6 -4.61 -1.35 -3.94
C SER A 6 -4.76 -0.08 -3.09
N GLU A 7 -6.00 0.35 -2.84
CA GLU A 7 -6.32 1.47 -1.95
C GLU A 7 -5.81 1.27 -0.52
N LEU A 8 -5.98 0.07 0.06
CA LEU A 8 -5.49 -0.24 1.41
C LEU A 8 -3.97 -0.10 1.49
N LYS A 9 -3.25 -0.56 0.47
CA LYS A 9 -1.78 -0.48 0.42
C LYS A 9 -1.29 0.97 0.37
N VAL A 10 -1.96 1.79 -0.45
CA VAL A 10 -1.69 3.24 -0.56
C VAL A 10 -1.99 3.92 0.76
N GLN A 11 -3.11 3.59 1.39
CA GLN A 11 -3.52 4.20 2.65
C GLN A 11 -2.49 3.93 3.74
N ILE A 12 -2.02 2.69 3.87
CA ILE A 12 -1.01 2.31 4.87
C ILE A 12 0.35 2.96 4.59
N ALA A 13 0.81 2.98 3.33
CA ALA A 13 2.05 3.65 2.96
C ALA A 13 1.98 5.17 3.19
N SER A 14 0.83 5.79 2.92
CA SER A 14 0.59 7.21 3.14
C SER A 14 0.52 7.56 4.63
N ASP A 15 -0.17 6.76 5.46
CA ASP A 15 -0.27 6.99 6.90
C ASP A 15 1.11 6.89 7.58
N TYR A 16 1.96 5.95 7.10
CA TYR A 16 3.37 5.89 7.47
C TYR A 16 4.15 7.13 7.04
N LEU A 17 3.99 7.57 5.77
CA LEU A 17 4.68 8.76 5.24
C LEU A 17 4.29 10.05 5.99
N TYR A 18 3.03 10.14 6.41
CA TYR A 18 2.50 11.25 7.21
C TYR A 18 2.93 11.20 8.69
N GLY A 19 3.66 10.16 9.11
CA GLY A 19 4.14 10.02 10.48
C GLY A 19 3.03 9.78 11.50
N ARG A 20 1.84 9.34 11.07
CA ARG A 20 0.71 9.07 11.97
C ARG A 20 0.94 7.86 12.84
N ASP A 21 1.69 6.89 12.35
CA ASP A 21 1.80 5.58 12.98
C ASP A 21 3.08 4.85 12.53
N SER A 22 3.68 4.08 13.43
CA SER A 22 4.91 3.33 13.15
C SER A 22 4.59 2.00 12.44
N TYR A 23 5.59 1.35 11.83
CA TYR A 23 5.41 0.03 11.21
C TYR A 23 4.69 -0.97 12.11
N ASN A 24 4.99 -0.97 13.41
CA ASN A 24 4.36 -1.86 14.38
C ASN A 24 2.89 -1.50 14.66
N GLY A 25 2.57 -0.21 14.80
CA GLY A 25 1.20 0.22 15.06
C GLY A 25 0.29 0.04 13.84
N LEU A 26 0.80 0.34 12.63
CA LEU A 26 0.11 -0.02 11.38
C LEU A 26 -0.05 -1.55 11.24
N SER A 27 0.98 -2.30 11.62
CA SER A 27 0.93 -3.77 11.56
C SER A 27 -0.17 -4.33 12.46
N GLN A 28 -0.30 -3.84 13.69
CA GLN A 28 -1.37 -4.24 14.60
C GLN A 28 -2.74 -3.74 14.17
N LYS A 29 -2.85 -2.47 13.76
CA LYS A 29 -4.11 -1.82 13.37
C LYS A 29 -4.75 -2.44 12.14
N TYR A 30 -3.92 -2.79 11.15
CA TYR A 30 -4.38 -3.37 9.90
C TYR A 30 -4.16 -4.89 9.82
N ASN A 31 -3.60 -5.50 10.86
CA ASN A 31 -3.22 -6.92 10.91
C ASN A 31 -2.33 -7.35 9.72
N ILE A 32 -1.41 -6.47 9.31
CA ILE A 32 -0.51 -6.71 8.18
C ILE A 32 0.91 -6.81 8.69
N ALA A 33 1.69 -7.76 8.20
CA ALA A 33 3.09 -7.89 8.62
C ALA A 33 3.89 -6.62 8.28
N ALA A 34 4.68 -6.12 9.23
CA ALA A 34 5.56 -4.96 9.02
C ALA A 34 6.51 -5.13 7.82
N SER A 35 6.90 -6.36 7.50
CA SER A 35 7.66 -6.70 6.29
C SER A 35 6.93 -6.31 5.00
N ILE A 36 5.62 -6.55 4.94
CA ILE A 36 4.77 -6.19 3.80
C ILE A 36 4.64 -4.67 3.70
N ILE A 37 4.44 -3.99 4.83
CA ILE A 37 4.35 -2.51 4.88
C ILE A 37 5.65 -1.90 4.35
N ARG A 38 6.81 -2.44 4.75
CA ARG A 38 8.12 -1.99 4.26
C ARG A 38 8.26 -2.16 2.75
N THR A 39 7.79 -3.27 2.19
CA THR A 39 7.75 -3.47 0.73
C THR A 39 6.89 -2.42 0.04
N TRP A 40 5.74 -2.07 0.61
CA TRP A 40 4.87 -1.04 0.05
C TRP A 40 5.48 0.35 0.14
N VAL A 41 6.06 0.73 1.27
CA VAL A 41 6.76 2.01 1.42
C VAL A 41 7.92 2.11 0.42
N LYS A 42 8.76 1.08 0.29
CA LYS A 42 9.81 1.05 -0.74
C LYS A 42 9.26 1.20 -2.16
N ALA A 43 8.18 0.50 -2.49
CA ALA A 43 7.55 0.63 -3.80
C ALA A 43 6.99 2.05 -4.03
N ALA A 44 6.41 2.66 -2.99
CA ALA A 44 5.92 4.03 -3.02
C ALA A 44 7.06 5.05 -3.17
N GLU A 45 8.21 4.84 -2.53
CA GLU A 45 9.37 5.72 -2.69
C GLU A 45 10.00 5.61 -4.08
N LEU A 46 10.05 4.38 -4.63
CA LEU A 46 10.67 4.13 -5.94
C LEU A 46 9.78 4.53 -7.13
N ASN A 47 8.48 4.26 -7.05
CA ASN A 47 7.54 4.42 -8.17
C ASN A 47 6.36 5.37 -7.84
N GLY A 48 6.37 6.02 -6.68
CA GLY A 48 5.26 6.82 -6.19
C GLY A 48 4.13 5.99 -5.58
N LEU A 49 3.28 6.61 -4.75
CA LEU A 49 2.07 5.99 -4.19
C LEU A 49 1.12 5.46 -5.28
N GLU A 50 1.19 6.01 -6.49
CA GLU A 50 0.41 5.55 -7.65
C GLU A 50 0.75 4.11 -8.07
N SER A 51 1.97 3.64 -7.81
CA SER A 51 2.38 2.26 -8.11
C SER A 51 1.63 1.21 -7.26
N LEU A 52 1.26 1.58 -6.04
CA LEU A 52 0.43 0.76 -5.14
C LEU A 52 -1.03 0.83 -5.54
N LYS A 53 -1.45 1.96 -6.11
CA LYS A 53 -2.77 2.17 -6.70
C LYS A 53 -2.80 1.47 -8.06
N VAL A 54 -2.89 0.13 -8.06
CA VAL A 54 -3.15 -0.65 -9.29
C VAL A 54 -4.36 -0.03 -10.00
N LYS A 55 -4.09 0.77 -11.04
CA LYS A 55 -5.08 1.12 -12.04
C LYS A 55 -5.37 -0.18 -12.75
N ARG A 56 -6.47 -0.83 -12.39
CA ARG A 56 -7.11 -1.75 -13.32
C ARG A 56 -7.58 -0.90 -14.50
N THR A 57 -6.68 -0.65 -15.45
CA THR A 57 -7.10 -0.36 -16.80
C THR A 57 -7.80 -1.63 -17.26
N LYS A 58 -9.13 -1.59 -17.22
CA LYS A 58 -9.98 -2.53 -17.93
C LYS A 58 -9.61 -2.28 -19.40
N ARG A 59 -8.75 -3.12 -19.98
CA ARG A 59 -8.62 -3.20 -21.43
C ARG A 59 -9.96 -3.72 -21.91
N GLU A 60 -10.86 -2.81 -22.25
CA GLU A 60 -12.01 -3.13 -23.09
C GLU A 60 -11.45 -3.53 -24.45
N TYR A 61 -11.40 -4.84 -24.67
CA TYR A 61 -11.27 -5.39 -26.01
C TYR A 61 -12.61 -5.11 -26.70
N SER A 62 -12.63 -4.16 -27.64
CA SER A 62 -13.67 -4.07 -28.67
C SER A 62 -13.40 -5.06 -29.78
#